data_AF-A0A6I6EF66-F1
#
_entry.id   AF-A0A6I6EF66-F1
#
_cell.length_a   1.000
_cell.length_b   1.000
_cell.length_c   1.000
_cell.angle_alpha   90.00
_cell.angle_beta   90.00
_cell.angle_gamma   90.00
#
_symmetry.space_group_name_H-M   'P 1'
#
loop_
_entity.id
_entity.type
_entity.pdbx_description
1 polymer ?
#
loop_
_entity_poly.entity_id
_entity_poly.type
_entity_poly.pdbx_seq_one_letter_code
_entity_poly.pdbx_strand_id
1 'polypeptide(L)'
;MFKTIVIVLCLMLVSCTASVGNNFDDSELAKIKYDVTTRQDLIAMFGQPSSETPFPEGQSILMWTWSQAKAMSTTEGRTLTIRLMNGKVKSYTVNKT
;
A
#
# COMPACT_ATOMS: atom_id res chain seq x y z
N MET A 1 24.00 -16.27 50.58
CA MET A 1 24.12 -14.80 50.52
C MET A 1 23.89 -14.36 49.08
N PHE A 2 22.73 -13.76 48.83
CA PHE A 2 22.25 -13.33 47.52
C PHE A 2 22.92 -12.00 47.15
N LYS A 3 23.79 -12.02 46.14
CA LYS A 3 24.21 -10.83 45.41
C LYS A 3 24.99 -11.30 44.20
N THR A 4 24.36 -11.30 43.02
CA THR A 4 24.91 -10.74 41.78
C THR A 4 23.80 -10.79 40.71
N ILE A 5 23.71 -9.75 39.87
CA ILE A 5 23.13 -9.75 38.51
C ILE A 5 21.60 -9.50 38.46
N VAL A 6 21.12 -8.29 38.78
CA VAL A 6 20.81 -7.23 37.78
C VAL A 6 21.27 -7.54 36.34
N ILE A 7 20.45 -8.25 35.56
CA ILE A 7 20.35 -8.12 34.09
C ILE A 7 18.85 -8.18 33.83
N VAL A 8 18.15 -7.05 33.77
CA VAL A 8 17.90 -6.34 32.50
C VAL A 8 17.65 -7.35 31.38
N LEU A 9 16.68 -8.24 31.60
CA LEU A 9 16.10 -9.07 30.55
C LEU A 9 15.31 -8.11 29.67
N CYS A 10 16.05 -7.53 28.71
CA CYS A 10 15.59 -6.71 27.62
C CYS A 10 14.23 -7.20 27.12
N LEU A 11 13.18 -6.48 27.53
CA LEU A 11 11.91 -6.40 26.85
C LEU A 11 12.16 -5.77 25.47
N MET A 12 12.79 -6.51 24.57
CA MET A 12 12.69 -6.26 23.14
C MET A 12 11.29 -6.71 22.71
N LEU A 13 10.27 -5.99 23.19
CA LEU A 13 8.97 -5.96 22.54
C LEU A 13 9.20 -5.18 21.24
N VAL A 14 9.70 -5.88 20.22
CA VAL A 14 9.58 -5.42 18.84
C VAL A 14 8.10 -5.21 18.61
N SER A 15 7.68 -3.95 18.62
CA SER A 15 6.35 -3.53 18.24
C SER A 15 6.17 -3.90 16.77
N CYS A 16 5.70 -5.11 16.49
CA CYS A 16 5.25 -5.50 15.18
C CYS A 16 4.02 -4.66 14.85
N THR A 17 4.22 -3.49 14.25
CA THR A 17 3.14 -2.73 13.65
C THR A 17 2.65 -3.56 12.45
N ALA A 18 1.51 -4.22 12.60
CA ALA A 18 0.91 -4.97 11.52
C ALA A 18 0.47 -3.98 10.42
N SER A 19 1.02 -4.14 9.21
CA SER A 19 0.59 -3.41 8.02
C SER A 19 0.30 -4.37 6.88
N VAL A 20 -0.67 -4.00 6.04
CA VAL A 20 -1.05 -4.72 4.82
C VAL A 20 -0.71 -3.84 3.63
N GLY A 21 -0.14 -4.43 2.58
CA GLY A 21 0.18 -3.74 1.33
C GLY A 21 1.35 -2.76 1.43
N ASN A 22 1.64 -2.08 0.30
CA ASN A 22 2.61 -0.98 0.25
C ASN A 22 1.88 0.34 0.44
N ASN A 23 2.42 1.19 1.31
CA ASN A 23 1.92 2.56 1.42
C ASN A 23 2.31 3.31 0.15
N PHE A 24 1.41 4.17 -0.33
CA PHE A 24 1.66 5.09 -1.42
C PHE A 24 1.28 6.48 -0.93
N ASP A 25 2.18 7.43 -1.15
CA ASP A 25 1.98 8.82 -0.78
C ASP A 25 1.58 9.68 -1.98
N ASP A 26 1.16 10.91 -1.69
CA ASP A 26 0.67 11.84 -2.71
C ASP A 26 1.78 12.22 -3.72
N SER A 27 3.06 12.07 -3.38
CA SER A 27 4.20 12.34 -4.26
C SER A 27 4.43 11.23 -5.31
N GLU A 28 4.15 9.97 -4.95
CA GLU A 28 4.19 8.86 -5.90
C GLU A 28 3.00 8.89 -6.85
N LEU A 29 1.81 9.23 -6.33
CA LEU A 29 0.60 9.40 -7.13
C LEU A 29 0.77 10.50 -8.18
N ALA A 30 1.48 11.59 -7.87
CA ALA A 30 1.78 12.67 -8.80
C ALA A 30 2.66 12.24 -10.01
N LYS A 31 3.31 11.08 -9.93
CA LYS A 31 4.10 10.52 -11.05
C LYS A 31 3.22 9.81 -12.08
N ILE A 32 1.97 9.50 -11.76
CA ILE A 32 1.02 8.87 -12.68
C ILE A 32 0.62 9.87 -13.77
N LYS A 33 0.87 9.49 -15.02
CA LYS A 33 0.51 10.27 -16.21
C LYS A 33 -0.56 9.52 -17.01
N TYR A 34 -1.68 10.19 -17.24
CA TYR A 34 -2.74 9.67 -18.11
C TYR A 34 -2.22 9.35 -19.50
N ASP A 35 -2.69 8.25 -20.08
CA ASP A 35 -2.34 7.76 -21.42
C ASP A 35 -0.86 7.44 -21.66
N VAL A 36 -0.05 7.48 -20.60
CA VAL A 36 1.39 7.23 -20.65
C VAL A 36 1.77 6.12 -19.69
N THR A 37 1.44 6.27 -18.40
CA THR A 37 1.79 5.29 -17.36
C THR A 37 1.14 3.95 -17.68
N THR A 38 1.95 2.90 -17.71
CA THR A 38 1.54 1.54 -18.05
C THR A 38 1.26 0.71 -16.79
N ARG A 39 0.60 -0.43 -16.95
CA ARG A 39 0.46 -1.43 -15.88
C ARG A 39 1.80 -1.80 -15.23
N GLN A 40 2.87 -1.95 -16.04
CA GLN A 40 4.18 -2.33 -15.52
C GLN A 40 4.81 -1.20 -14.68
N ASP A 41 4.63 0.06 -15.10
CA ASP A 41 5.09 1.21 -14.32
C ASP A 41 4.37 1.30 -12.98
N LEU A 42 3.05 1.04 -12.96
CA LEU A 42 2.27 1.00 -11.72
C LEU A 42 2.77 -0.09 -10.77
N ILE A 43 3.13 -1.25 -11.29
CA ILE A 43 3.70 -2.35 -10.49
C ILE A 43 5.09 -1.98 -9.97
N ALA A 44 5.90 -1.29 -10.76
CA ALA A 44 7.20 -0.81 -10.33
C ALA A 44 7.09 0.25 -9.22
N MET A 45 6.05 1.10 -9.26
CA MET A 45 5.80 2.13 -8.25
C MET A 45 5.17 1.56 -6.97
N PHE A 46 4.11 0.77 -7.10
CA PHE A 46 3.24 0.40 -5.98
C PHE A 46 3.31 -1.08 -5.57
N GLY A 47 4.04 -1.90 -6.34
CA GLY A 47 4.02 -3.36 -6.21
C GLY A 47 2.80 -3.99 -6.88
N GLN A 48 2.57 -5.28 -6.64
CA GLN A 48 1.42 -5.98 -7.22
C GLN A 48 0.09 -5.42 -6.65
N PRO A 49 -0.94 -5.26 -7.50
CA PRO A 49 -2.26 -4.85 -7.03
C PRO A 49 -2.84 -5.91 -6.09
N SER A 50 -3.60 -5.45 -5.10
CA SER A 50 -4.40 -6.31 -4.22
C SER A 50 -5.51 -7.03 -5.00
N SER A 51 -6.00 -6.44 -6.08
CA SER A 51 -6.91 -7.12 -7.02
C SER A 51 -6.83 -6.52 -8.43
N GLU A 52 -7.11 -7.34 -9.42
CA GLU A 52 -7.30 -6.94 -10.81
C GLU A 52 -8.63 -7.49 -11.33
N THR A 53 -9.42 -6.64 -11.97
CA THR A 53 -10.67 -7.02 -12.64
C THR A 53 -10.57 -6.66 -14.11
N PRO A 54 -10.45 -7.66 -15.02
CA PRO A 54 -10.50 -7.41 -16.44
C PRO A 54 -11.93 -7.04 -16.88
N PHE A 55 -12.03 -6.15 -17.86
CA PHE A 55 -13.26 -5.77 -18.52
C PHE A 55 -13.10 -5.91 -20.05
N PRO A 56 -14.21 -5.96 -20.82
CA PRO A 56 -14.14 -5.99 -22.28
C PRO A 56 -13.36 -4.81 -22.88
N GLU A 57 -12.99 -4.94 -24.15
CA GLU A 57 -12.39 -3.85 -24.95
C GLU A 57 -11.06 -3.33 -24.39
N GLY A 58 -10.27 -4.20 -23.78
CA GLY A 58 -8.93 -3.85 -23.26
C GLY A 58 -8.96 -3.00 -21.99
N GLN A 59 -10.11 -2.92 -21.32
CA GLN A 59 -10.22 -2.25 -20.03
C GLN A 59 -9.81 -3.17 -18.88
N SER A 60 -9.22 -2.59 -17.84
CA SER A 60 -9.06 -3.29 -16.57
C SER A 60 -9.10 -2.31 -15.41
N ILE A 61 -9.47 -2.81 -14.23
CA ILE A 61 -9.43 -2.07 -12.98
C ILE A 61 -8.41 -2.74 -12.08
N LEU A 62 -7.45 -1.97 -11.60
CA LEU A 62 -6.45 -2.39 -10.62
C LEU A 62 -6.73 -1.70 -9.29
N MET A 63 -6.55 -2.42 -8.19
CA MET A 63 -6.74 -1.88 -6.85
C MET A 63 -5.55 -2.21 -5.97
N TRP A 64 -5.06 -1.23 -5.21
CA TRP A 64 -4.11 -1.41 -4.12
C TRP A 64 -4.76 -0.97 -2.82
N THR A 65 -4.64 -1.81 -1.80
CA THR A 65 -5.08 -1.52 -0.45
C THR A 65 -3.88 -1.51 0.47
N TRP A 66 -3.71 -0.40 1.19
CA TRP A 66 -2.78 -0.29 2.30
C TRP A 66 -3.54 -0.09 3.60
N SER A 67 -3.10 -0.73 4.67
CA SER A 67 -3.59 -0.42 6.02
C SER A 67 -2.50 -0.62 7.06
N GLN A 68 -2.56 0.16 8.13
CA GLN A 68 -1.66 0.02 9.27
C GLN A 68 -2.43 0.15 10.57
N ALA A 69 -2.30 -0.86 11.43
CA ALA A 69 -2.82 -0.81 12.79
C ALA A 69 -2.01 0.19 13.62
N LYS A 70 -2.70 1.11 14.30
CA LYS A 70 -2.08 2.05 15.23
C LYS A 70 -2.35 1.61 16.66
N ALA A 71 -1.30 1.45 17.47
CA ALA A 71 -1.39 0.87 18.82
C ALA A 71 -2.31 1.65 19.80
N MET A 72 -2.59 2.92 19.51
CA MET A 72 -3.44 3.79 20.35
C MET A 72 -4.49 4.59 19.55
N SER A 73 -4.78 4.21 18.29
CA SER A 73 -5.72 4.95 17.44
C SER A 73 -6.45 4.05 16.45
N THR A 74 -7.38 4.61 15.68
CA THR A 74 -8.02 3.92 14.56
C THR A 74 -6.99 3.52 13.50
N THR A 75 -7.20 2.36 12.89
CA THR A 75 -6.44 1.88 11.73
C THR A 75 -6.46 2.95 10.65
N GLU A 76 -5.28 3.29 10.11
CA GLU A 76 -5.20 4.12 8.91
C GLU A 76 -5.29 3.20 7.69
N GLY A 77 -6.12 3.58 6.73
CA GLY A 77 -6.30 2.84 5.48
C GLY A 77 -6.20 3.74 4.26
N ARG A 78 -5.71 3.18 3.15
CA ARG A 78 -5.73 3.82 1.83
C ARG A 78 -6.09 2.81 0.75
N THR A 79 -6.94 3.22 -0.16
CA THR A 79 -7.28 2.44 -1.35
C THR A 79 -7.04 3.27 -2.60
N LEU A 80 -6.21 2.76 -3.49
CA LEU A 80 -5.96 3.32 -4.82
C LEU A 80 -6.67 2.44 -5.84
N THR A 81 -7.57 3.03 -6.63
CA THR A 81 -8.24 2.37 -7.75
C THR A 81 -7.80 3.03 -9.04
N ILE A 82 -7.31 2.24 -10.00
CA ILE A 82 -6.83 2.71 -11.30
C ILE A 82 -7.62 2.01 -12.40
N ARG A 83 -8.15 2.79 -13.34
CA ARG A 83 -8.72 2.26 -14.58
C ARG A 83 -7.67 2.31 -15.68
N LEU A 84 -7.44 1.18 -16.31
CA LEU A 84 -6.64 1.05 -17.52
C LEU A 84 -7.52 0.93 -18.76
N MET A 85 -7.00 1.43 -19.87
CA MET A 85 -7.46 1.15 -21.23
C MET A 85 -6.25 0.75 -22.05
N ASN A 86 -6.28 -0.43 -22.67
CA ASN A 86 -5.17 -0.99 -23.43
C ASN A 86 -3.84 -0.94 -22.65
N GLY A 87 -3.91 -1.26 -21.35
CA GLY A 87 -2.74 -1.34 -20.46
C GLY A 87 -2.20 0.01 -19.95
N LYS A 88 -2.87 1.14 -20.26
CA LYS A 88 -2.46 2.49 -19.85
C LYS A 88 -3.49 3.19 -18.98
N VAL A 89 -3.03 4.05 -18.08
CA VAL A 89 -3.90 4.75 -17.13
C VAL A 89 -4.85 5.71 -17.84
N LYS A 90 -6.15 5.57 -17.56
CA LYS A 90 -7.19 6.53 -17.95
C LYS A 90 -7.70 7.38 -16.81
N SER A 91 -7.80 6.81 -15.63
CA SER A 91 -8.21 7.52 -14.43
C SER A 91 -7.74 6.79 -13.18
N TYR A 92 -7.67 7.52 -12.07
CA TYR A 92 -7.45 6.93 -10.75
C TYR A 92 -8.21 7.70 -9.67
N THR A 93 -8.50 7.01 -8.57
CA THR A 93 -9.13 7.57 -7.37
C THR A 93 -8.42 7.04 -6.13
N VAL A 94 -8.30 7.88 -5.11
CA VAL A 94 -7.72 7.51 -3.81
C VAL A 94 -8.72 7.80 -2.71
N ASN A 95 -8.98 6.80 -1.89
CA ASN A 95 -9.79 6.92 -0.67
C ASN A 95 -8.88 6.70 0.54
N LYS A 96 -9.06 7.53 1.58
CA LYS A 96 -8.35 7.45 2.87
C LYS A 96 -9.38 7.16 3.96
N THR A 97 -9.07 6.27 4.89
CA THR A 97 -9.92 5.87 6.01
C THR A 97 -9.20 5.97 7.34
#